data_AF-A0A6S7KKW1-F1
#
_entry.id   AF-A0A6S7KKW1-F1
#
_cell.length_a   1.000
_cell.length_b   1.000
_cell.length_c   1.000
_cell.angle_alpha   90.00
_cell.angle_beta   90.00
_cell.angle_gamma   90.00
#
_symmetry.space_group_name_H-M   'P 1'
#
loop_
_entity.id
_entity.type
_entity.pdbx_description
1 polymer ?
#
loop_
_entity_poly.entity_id
_entity_poly.type
_entity_poly.pdbx_seq_one_letter_code
_entity_poly.pdbx_strand_id
1 'polypeptide(L)'
;PRSYRFVRKSLHLPCPAAIRSWAAAIDCEPVFFTDVIDELKNNLDEDEKDCAILVDEMSIKKEVLWDGKNKKFAGNTDYGCILAEEQDSIATNALVFMTVGLKKPWFNGKMQASTVNQRSNQLTD
;
A
#
# COMPACT_ATOMS: atom_id res chain seq x y z
N PRO A 1 -5.14 -3.77 18.37
CA PRO A 1 -3.93 -4.39 19.00
C PRO A 1 -4.11 -4.62 20.51
N ARG A 2 -4.01 -5.88 20.96
CA ARG A 2 -4.21 -6.26 22.38
C ARG A 2 -3.07 -5.76 23.28
N SER A 3 -1.82 -5.91 22.83
CA SER A 3 -0.62 -5.44 23.56
C SER A 3 -0.62 -3.93 23.79
N TYR A 4 -0.92 -3.13 22.76
CA TYR A 4 -1.00 -1.67 22.88
C TYR A 4 -1.99 -1.22 23.97
N ARG A 5 -3.19 -1.83 24.02
CA ARG A 5 -4.21 -1.53 25.03
C ARG A 5 -3.77 -1.92 26.44
N PHE A 6 -2.99 -2.98 26.57
CA PHE A 6 -2.43 -3.43 27.84
C PHE A 6 -1.37 -2.44 28.36
N VAL A 7 -0.38 -2.11 27.52
CA VAL A 7 0.76 -1.25 27.89
C VAL A 7 0.33 0.20 28.14
N ARG A 8 -0.71 0.70 27.45
CA ARG A 8 -1.29 2.03 27.67
C ARG A 8 -1.78 2.27 29.10
N LYS A 9 -2.04 1.22 29.88
CA LYS A 9 -2.43 1.36 31.28
C LYS A 9 -1.28 1.82 32.18
N SER A 10 -0.04 1.49 31.78
CA SER A 10 1.17 1.78 32.55
C SER A 10 2.03 2.88 31.92
N LEU A 11 1.91 3.11 30.61
CA LEU A 11 2.63 4.15 29.87
C LEU A 11 1.66 5.22 29.36
N HIS A 12 2.13 6.48 29.29
CA HIS A 12 1.39 7.61 28.72
C HIS A 12 1.29 7.52 27.19
N LEU A 13 0.55 6.54 26.68
CA LEU A 13 0.34 6.33 25.25
C LEU A 13 -0.91 7.06 24.74
N PRO A 14 -0.89 7.58 23.49
CA PRO A 14 -2.02 8.29 22.91
C PRO A 14 -3.29 7.44 22.89
N CYS A 15 -4.45 8.08 22.76
CA CYS A 15 -5.68 7.31 22.60
C CYS A 15 -5.69 6.64 21.20
N PRO A 16 -6.28 5.44 21.04
CA PRO A 16 -6.38 4.81 19.73
C PRO A 16 -7.10 5.67 18.68
N ALA A 17 -8.00 6.56 19.11
CA ALA A 17 -8.66 7.51 18.22
C ALA A 17 -7.68 8.55 17.66
N ALA A 18 -6.76 9.08 18.47
CA ALA A 18 -5.71 9.98 18.00
C ALA A 18 -4.78 9.27 17.00
N ILE A 19 -4.38 8.03 17.28
CA ILE A 19 -3.57 7.24 16.34
C ILE A 19 -4.31 7.07 15.00
N ARG A 20 -5.60 6.72 15.04
CA ARG A 20 -6.40 6.59 13.80
C ARG A 20 -6.50 7.92 13.06
N SER A 21 -6.66 9.03 13.77
CA SER A 21 -6.70 10.36 13.16
C SER A 21 -5.37 10.71 12.49
N TRP A 22 -4.24 10.42 13.14
CA TRP A 22 -2.91 10.64 12.56
C TRP A 22 -2.65 9.74 11.35
N ALA A 23 -3.02 8.46 11.45
CA ALA A 23 -2.90 7.53 10.32
C ALA A 23 -3.82 7.93 9.16
N ALA A 24 -5.03 8.43 9.44
CA ALA A 24 -5.96 8.91 8.43
C ALA A 24 -5.49 10.21 7.77
N ALA A 25 -4.50 10.93 8.30
CA ALA A 25 -3.93 12.09 7.63
C ALA A 25 -3.03 11.70 6.44
N ILE A 26 -2.52 10.47 6.43
CA ILE A 26 -1.71 9.93 5.33
C ILE A 26 -2.66 9.49 4.22
N ASP A 27 -2.39 9.95 3.00
CA ASP A 27 -3.09 9.47 1.82
C ASP A 27 -2.45 8.17 1.33
N CYS A 28 -3.28 7.15 1.16
CA CYS A 28 -2.85 5.80 0.77
C CYS A 28 -3.70 5.32 -0.41
N GLU A 29 -3.97 6.23 -1.35
CA GLU A 29 -4.53 5.89 -2.66
C GLU A 29 -3.70 4.75 -3.31
N PRO A 30 -4.33 3.76 -3.96
CA PRO A 30 -3.65 2.66 -4.65
C PRO A 30 -2.81 3.16 -5.83
N VAL A 31 -1.60 3.67 -5.52
CA VAL A 31 -0.59 4.21 -6.44
C VAL A 31 0.80 3.92 -5.84
N PHE A 32 1.85 4.30 -6.56
CA PHE A 32 3.19 4.42 -5.98
C PHE A 32 3.28 5.60 -5.01
N PHE A 33 3.83 5.35 -3.82
CA PHE A 33 4.13 6.37 -2.83
C PHE A 33 5.34 7.21 -3.28
N THR A 34 5.08 8.32 -3.98
CA THR A 34 6.12 9.23 -4.48
C THR A 34 6.99 9.78 -3.36
N ASP A 35 6.38 10.15 -2.22
CA ASP A 35 7.10 10.70 -1.07
C ASP A 35 8.20 9.78 -0.57
N VAL A 36 7.92 8.48 -0.55
CA VAL A 36 8.87 7.48 -0.08
C VAL A 36 9.93 7.18 -1.15
N ILE A 37 9.54 7.19 -2.43
CA ILE A 37 10.50 7.07 -3.54
C ILE A 37 11.48 8.25 -3.53
N ASP A 38 11.01 9.47 -3.29
CA ASP A 38 11.84 10.66 -3.23
C ASP A 38 12.73 10.67 -1.98
N GLU A 39 12.23 10.18 -0.85
CA GLU A 39 13.04 9.94 0.34
C GLU A 39 14.18 8.94 0.07
N LEU A 40 13.91 7.86 -0.67
CA LEU A 40 14.94 6.90 -1.07
C LEU A 40 15.97 7.55 -2.00
N LYS A 41 15.55 8.38 -2.96
CA LYS A 41 16.48 9.09 -3.85
C LYS A 41 17.42 10.03 -3.09
N ASN A 42 16.91 10.70 -2.05
CA ASN A 42 17.66 11.71 -1.30
C ASN A 42 18.59 11.11 -0.22
N ASN A 43 18.26 9.93 0.31
CA ASN A 43 18.99 9.33 1.43
C ASN A 43 19.90 8.16 1.05
N LEU A 44 19.89 7.71 -0.21
CA LEU A 44 20.75 6.62 -0.67
C LEU A 44 21.98 7.15 -1.41
N ASP A 45 23.14 6.64 -1.02
CA ASP A 45 24.38 6.82 -1.76
C ASP A 45 24.29 6.16 -3.14
N GLU A 46 25.03 6.67 -4.14
CA GLU A 46 24.99 6.13 -5.51
C GLU A 46 25.29 4.64 -5.58
N ASP A 47 26.24 4.19 -4.76
CA ASP A 47 26.63 2.80 -4.67
C ASP A 47 25.53 1.92 -4.05
N GLU A 48 24.50 2.48 -3.41
CA GLU A 48 23.45 1.72 -2.74
C GLU A 48 22.12 1.71 -3.50
N LYS A 49 22.04 2.34 -4.69
CA LYS A 49 20.79 2.49 -5.48
C LYS A 49 20.31 1.20 -6.19
N ASP A 50 21.16 0.18 -6.25
CA ASP A 50 20.81 -1.11 -6.85
C ASP A 50 19.74 -1.83 -6.01
N CYS A 51 18.58 -2.11 -6.60
CA CYS A 51 17.48 -2.85 -5.96
C CYS A 51 16.86 -3.91 -6.85
N ALA A 52 16.24 -4.89 -6.20
CA ALA A 52 15.28 -5.81 -6.81
C ALA A 52 13.84 -5.34 -6.55
N ILE A 53 12.98 -5.52 -7.53
CA ILE A 53 11.53 -5.34 -7.41
C ILE A 53 10.90 -6.73 -7.35
N LEU A 54 10.22 -7.01 -6.25
CA LEU A 54 9.37 -8.17 -6.07
C LEU A 54 7.95 -7.78 -6.44
N VAL A 55 7.28 -8.65 -7.19
CA VAL A 55 5.90 -8.45 -7.62
C VAL A 55 5.12 -9.70 -7.23
N ASP A 56 3.99 -9.51 -6.56
CA ASP A 56 3.11 -10.59 -6.12
C ASP A 56 1.64 -10.20 -6.28
N GLU A 57 0.76 -11.20 -6.37
CA GLU A 57 -0.68 -11.01 -6.49
C GLU A 57 -1.40 -11.59 -5.27
N MET A 58 -2.17 -10.75 -4.58
CA MET A 58 -2.92 -11.14 -3.39
C MET A 58 -4.42 -11.16 -3.68
N SER A 59 -5.08 -12.29 -3.44
CA SER A 59 -6.53 -12.37 -3.55
C SER A 59 -7.22 -11.50 -2.50
N ILE A 60 -8.18 -10.67 -2.91
CA ILE A 60 -8.97 -9.80 -2.02
C ILE A 60 -10.45 -10.17 -2.05
N LYS A 61 -11.17 -9.75 -1.01
CA LYS A 61 -12.63 -9.93 -0.95
C LYS A 61 -13.28 -9.04 -2.01
N LYS A 62 -14.13 -9.63 -2.85
CA LYS A 62 -14.93 -8.93 -3.86
C LYS A 62 -16.03 -8.14 -3.18
N GLU A 63 -15.81 -6.86 -2.94
CA GLU A 63 -16.77 -5.97 -2.27
C GLU A 63 -16.49 -4.53 -2.67
N VAL A 64 -17.55 -3.73 -2.83
CA VAL A 64 -17.45 -2.28 -3.05
C VAL A 64 -17.89 -1.58 -1.78
N LEU A 65 -17.02 -0.76 -1.21
CA LEU A 65 -17.24 -0.02 0.02
C LEU A 65 -17.25 1.48 -0.28
N TRP A 66 -18.16 2.21 0.38
CA TRP A 66 -18.18 3.66 0.32
C TRP A 66 -17.13 4.25 1.28
N ASP A 67 -16.14 4.97 0.73
CA ASP A 67 -15.20 5.76 1.52
C ASP A 67 -15.79 7.15 1.76
N GLY A 68 -16.32 7.35 2.97
CA GLY A 68 -16.90 8.64 3.38
C GLY A 68 -15.88 9.79 3.49
N LYS A 69 -14.58 9.50 3.62
CA LYS A 69 -13.53 10.53 3.70
C LYS A 69 -13.27 11.13 2.32
N ASN A 70 -13.06 10.27 1.32
CA ASN A 70 -12.74 10.68 -0.05
C ASN A 70 -13.99 10.80 -0.95
N LYS A 71 -15.18 10.48 -0.42
CA LYS A 71 -16.47 10.50 -1.13
C LYS A 71 -16.43 9.70 -2.43
N LYS A 72 -15.79 8.53 -2.39
CA LYS A 72 -15.63 7.64 -3.54
C LYS A 72 -15.98 6.20 -3.16
N PHE A 73 -16.39 5.41 -4.15
CA PHE A 73 -16.51 3.97 -3.99
C PHE A 73 -15.13 3.32 -4.18
N ALA A 74 -14.74 2.44 -3.27
CA ALA A 74 -13.50 1.68 -3.30
C ALA A 74 -13.81 0.19 -3.43
N GLY A 75 -13.05 -0.54 -4.25
CA GLY A 75 -13.26 -1.98 -4.51
C GLY A 75 -13.48 -2.32 -5.99
N ASN A 76 -13.57 -1.31 -6.85
CA ASN A 76 -13.52 -1.49 -8.29
C ASN A 76 -12.09 -1.76 -8.76
N THR A 77 -12.00 -2.36 -9.94
CA THR A 77 -10.74 -2.63 -10.62
C THR A 77 -10.11 -1.32 -11.07
N ASP A 78 -8.85 -1.14 -10.71
CA ASP A 78 -8.07 0.05 -11.04
C ASP A 78 -6.73 -0.41 -11.62
N TYR A 79 -6.60 -0.33 -12.94
CA TYR A 79 -5.36 -0.60 -13.66
C TYR A 79 -4.47 0.66 -13.79
N GLY A 80 -4.83 1.75 -13.11
CA GLY A 80 -4.24 3.07 -13.32
C GLY A 80 -4.50 3.59 -14.74
N CYS A 81 -3.66 4.53 -15.20
CA CYS A 81 -3.77 5.16 -16.52
C CYS A 81 -3.32 4.27 -17.69
N ILE A 82 -3.12 2.96 -17.49
CA ILE A 82 -2.46 2.08 -18.46
C ILE A 82 -3.49 1.49 -19.46
N LEU A 83 -4.75 1.32 -19.04
CA LEU A 83 -5.80 0.72 -19.86
C LEU A 83 -7.09 1.56 -19.79
N ALA A 84 -7.64 1.87 -20.96
CA ALA A 84 -8.92 2.57 -21.13
C ALA A 84 -10.13 1.62 -21.08
N GLU A 85 -10.01 0.48 -20.37
CA GLU A 85 -11.12 -0.45 -20.20
C GLU A 85 -12.03 0.01 -19.05
N GLU A 86 -13.30 -0.36 -19.13
CA GLU A 86 -14.33 0.02 -18.16
C GLU A 86 -13.95 -0.43 -16.74
N GLN A 87 -13.63 0.54 -15.87
CA GLN A 87 -13.29 0.36 -14.45
C GLN A 87 -14.50 0.00 -13.57
N ASP A 88 -15.58 -0.53 -14.15
CA ASP A 88 -16.82 -0.85 -13.45
C ASP A 88 -16.88 -2.28 -12.89
N SER A 89 -15.82 -3.08 -13.13
CA SER A 89 -15.75 -4.44 -12.59
C SER A 89 -15.14 -4.48 -11.18
N ILE A 90 -15.70 -5.34 -10.32
CA ILE A 90 -15.21 -5.52 -8.94
C ILE A 90 -13.83 -6.18 -8.96
N ALA A 91 -12.88 -5.60 -8.22
CA ALA A 91 -11.53 -6.13 -8.10
C ALA A 91 -11.53 -7.49 -7.38
N THR A 92 -10.71 -8.42 -7.87
CA THR A 92 -10.58 -9.75 -7.27
C THR A 92 -9.25 -9.94 -6.58
N ASN A 93 -8.22 -9.27 -7.10
CA ASN A 93 -6.86 -9.39 -6.63
C ASN A 93 -6.22 -8.01 -6.48
N ALA A 94 -5.15 -7.96 -5.72
CA ALA A 94 -4.34 -6.80 -5.42
C ALA A 94 -2.89 -7.13 -5.82
N LEU A 95 -2.36 -6.43 -6.82
CA LEU A 95 -0.98 -6.55 -7.26
C LEU A 95 -0.09 -5.74 -6.32
N VAL A 96 0.82 -6.41 -5.63
CA VAL A 96 1.72 -5.83 -4.64
C VAL A 96 3.13 -5.76 -5.21
N PHE A 97 3.71 -4.56 -5.23
CA PHE A 97 5.12 -4.35 -5.58
C PHE A 97 5.93 -4.13 -4.32
N MET A 98 7.17 -4.62 -4.27
CA MET A 98 8.08 -4.41 -3.15
C MET A 98 9.51 -4.22 -3.61
N THR A 99 10.17 -3.14 -3.16
CA THR A 99 11.57 -2.86 -3.47
C THR A 99 12.49 -3.33 -2.36
N VAL A 100 13.61 -3.97 -2.73
CA VAL A 100 14.64 -4.46 -1.79
C VAL A 100 16.03 -4.06 -2.30
N GLY A 101 16.80 -3.36 -1.47
CA GLY A 101 18.19 -3.01 -1.77
C GLY A 101 19.10 -4.23 -1.84
N LEU A 102 19.94 -4.32 -2.87
CA LEU A 102 20.80 -5.49 -3.12
C LEU A 102 22.07 -5.50 -2.27
N LYS A 103 22.70 -4.33 -2.09
CA LYS A 103 23.96 -4.21 -1.35
C LYS A 103 23.74 -4.08 0.16
N LYS A 104 22.70 -3.35 0.55
CA LYS A 104 22.24 -3.24 1.93
C LYS A 104 20.72 -3.22 1.96
N PRO A 105 20.09 -3.80 2.99
CA PRO A 105 18.67 -3.59 3.20
C PRO A 105 18.43 -2.11 3.48
N TRP A 106 17.70 -1.44 2.59
CA TRP A 106 17.35 -0.05 2.77
C TRP A 106 16.47 0.12 4.01
N PHE A 107 16.91 0.99 4.92
CA PHE A 107 16.13 1.59 6.01
C PHE A 107 15.15 0.67 6.76
N ASN A 108 15.57 0.09 7.90
CA ASN A 108 14.70 -0.47 8.94
C ASN A 108 13.46 -1.28 8.45
N GLY A 109 13.61 -2.10 7.40
CA GLY A 109 12.57 -3.02 6.94
C GLY A 109 11.33 -2.34 6.35
N LYS A 110 11.41 -1.10 5.86
CA LYS A 110 10.29 -0.49 5.13
C LYS A 110 10.25 -1.03 3.71
N MET A 111 9.68 -2.22 3.59
CA MET A 111 9.14 -2.76 2.36
C MET A 111 8.06 -1.80 1.85
N GLN A 112 8.30 -1.19 0.69
CA GLN A 112 7.29 -0.38 0.04
C GLN A 112 6.31 -1.30 -0.67
N ALA A 113 5.10 -1.46 -0.14
CA ALA A 113 4.00 -2.12 -0.83
C ALA A 113 3.18 -1.05 -1.57
N SER A 114 3.27 -0.97 -2.90
CA SER A 114 2.22 -0.32 -3.68
C SER A 114 1.24 -1.39 -4.12
N THR A 115 -0.05 -1.06 -4.14
CA THR A 115 -1.12 -2.00 -4.46
C THR A 115 -1.94 -1.49 -5.62
N VAL A 116 -2.11 -2.30 -6.65
CA VAL A 116 -2.98 -2.02 -7.80
C VAL A 116 -4.09 -3.07 -7.80
N ASN A 117 -5.35 -2.64 -7.84
CA ASN A 117 -6.48 -3.56 -7.77
C ASN A 117 -6.79 -4.12 -9.17
N GLN A 118 -6.65 -5.41 -9.36
CA GLN A 118 -6.77 -6.06 -10.65
C GLN A 118 -7.83 -7.18 -10.64
N ARG A 119 -8.35 -7.48 -11.82
CA ARG A 119 -9.14 -8.69 -12.05
C ARG A 119 -8.19 -9.80 -12.53
N SER A 120 -8.34 -11.01 -12.00
CA SER A 120 -7.67 -12.17 -12.58
C SER A 120 -8.13 -12.36 -14.03
N ASN A 121 -7.23 -12.22 -15.00
CA ASN A 121 -7.45 -12.83 -16.30
C ASN A 121 -7.32 -14.33 -16.09
N GLN A 122 -8.46 -15.01 -16.04
CA GLN A 122 -8.45 -16.47 -16.20
C GLN A 122 -7.95 -16.72 -17.62
N LEU A 123 -6.66 -17.03 -17.74
CA LEU A 123 -6.14 -17.76 -18.90
C LEU A 123 -6.93 -19.07 -18.92
N THR A 124 -7.95 -19.12 -19.78
CA THR A 124 -8.59 -20.37 -20.16
C THR A 124 -7.56 -21.18 -20.92
N ASP A 125 -7.11 -22.28 -20.32
CA ASP A 125 -6.40 -23.38 -21.00
C ASP A 125 -7.20 -23.93 -22.19
#